data_AF-A0A3A0A9E4-F1
#
_entry.id   AF-A0A3A0A9E4-F1
#
_cell.length_a   1.000
_cell.length_b   1.000
_cell.length_c   1.000
_cell.angle_alpha   90.00
_cell.angle_beta   90.00
_cell.angle_gamma   90.00
#
_symmetry.space_group_name_H-M   'P 1'
#
loop_
_entity.id
_entity.type
_entity.pdbx_description
1 polymer ?
#
loop_
_entity_poly.entity_id
_entity_poly.type
_entity_poly.pdbx_seq_one_letter_code
_entity_poly.pdbx_strand_id
1 'polypeptide(L)'
;MANRQMTPFWHKESFKRFMQEHLPQLLAARLPLAGYQYEPTGDYTCRVAITLATRPGEQELEVEYTELPQPDDEGVFLINGRRRVVVPTAAHSELDVAQINCVGEMLYDLVIERLGQAPPDLPWDAALVRAWLPLDRWIGEFMHTSRYAQELDETNQLSYHTHLRRLIVLNQTALTTPSQFGRVCPLEMPEGPNLGHIFTIALGAAIRDGRLVIDDERPEAGLGLSASLIPCLEHDDPNRLLMGANMQRQWLPYAEPEPALVQSGNEPAAPHFWCGRNLLTAFVPWGGDTFEDGIILSESAARRLSNVDHQVEPGDKLSNRHGSKGVVSRILPDAQMPRLPDGAPVELIFSGILLPGRLNIGQLWEAVLGRLARTEGNPIIAPPFHGPSEQEIRQRLAAAGLPEDGMETLVRGDTGESLAGASTVGWVYWGRTAHLARDKMRAAVDEAAPVQRQGEMEAQVLRQIGAFETIREHFNTRAAGRSKVGAETRSLAERVAAGTPVSTWSWKAGGSTFAWRNLGTTP
;
A
#
# COMPACT_ATOMS: atom_id res chain seq x y z
N MET A 1 -7.69 -26.44 -2.32
CA MET A 1 -7.41 -26.14 -0.89
C MET A 1 -6.69 -24.81 -0.68
N ALA A 2 -5.89 -24.31 -1.64
CA ALA A 2 -5.12 -23.05 -1.52
C ALA A 2 -5.97 -21.75 -1.36
N ASN A 3 -7.18 -21.66 -1.94
CA ASN A 3 -7.97 -20.41 -1.88
C ASN A 3 -8.59 -20.10 -0.51
N ARG A 4 -8.65 -21.07 0.42
CA ARG A 4 -9.30 -20.89 1.74
C ARG A 4 -8.40 -20.24 2.79
N GLN A 5 -7.10 -20.09 2.53
CA GLN A 5 -6.12 -19.57 3.50
C GLN A 5 -5.88 -18.06 3.42
N MET A 6 -6.31 -17.40 2.34
CA MET A 6 -5.95 -16.00 2.10
C MET A 6 -6.96 -15.02 2.67
N THR A 7 -8.25 -15.35 2.56
CA THR A 7 -9.34 -14.47 3.00
C THR A 7 -9.53 -14.54 4.52
N PRO A 8 -9.44 -13.40 5.22
CA PRO A 8 -9.56 -13.36 6.67
C PRO A 8 -11.01 -13.53 7.14
N PHE A 9 -11.35 -14.72 7.62
CA PHE A 9 -12.69 -15.06 8.11
C PHE A 9 -13.12 -14.23 9.36
N TRP A 10 -12.14 -13.74 10.14
CA TRP A 10 -12.37 -13.14 11.46
C TRP A 10 -13.21 -11.86 11.41
N HIS A 11 -13.22 -11.12 10.30
CA HIS A 11 -14.06 -9.93 10.15
C HIS A 11 -15.54 -10.27 10.19
N LYS A 12 -15.96 -11.24 9.35
CA LYS A 12 -17.34 -11.68 9.26
C LYS A 12 -17.76 -12.43 10.52
N GLU A 13 -16.89 -13.26 11.10
CA GLU A 13 -17.17 -13.95 12.35
C GLU A 13 -17.34 -12.99 13.53
N SER A 14 -16.44 -12.01 13.68
CA SER A 14 -16.56 -10.96 14.71
C SER A 14 -17.87 -10.18 14.57
N PHE A 15 -18.22 -9.76 13.35
CA PHE A 15 -19.49 -9.08 13.08
C PHE A 15 -20.71 -9.96 13.43
N LYS A 16 -20.71 -11.22 13.00
CA LYS A 16 -21.80 -12.17 13.29
C LYS A 16 -21.98 -12.35 14.79
N ARG A 17 -20.90 -12.57 15.54
CA ARG A 17 -20.94 -12.69 17.01
C ARG A 17 -21.49 -11.44 17.67
N PHE A 18 -21.10 -10.25 17.21
CA PHE A 18 -21.68 -9.00 17.69
C PHE A 18 -23.20 -8.95 17.48
N MET A 19 -23.68 -9.23 16.26
CA MET A 19 -25.11 -9.15 15.93
C MET A 19 -25.94 -10.24 16.62
N GLN A 20 -25.42 -11.47 16.71
CA GLN A 20 -26.20 -12.62 17.20
C GLN A 20 -26.15 -12.78 18.72
N GLU A 21 -25.06 -12.36 19.37
CA GLU A 21 -24.83 -12.65 20.79
C GLU A 21 -24.70 -11.36 21.60
N HIS A 22 -23.76 -10.48 21.27
CA HIS A 22 -23.42 -9.35 22.14
C HIS A 22 -24.45 -8.22 22.10
N LEU A 23 -24.94 -7.86 20.91
CA LEU A 23 -25.94 -6.81 20.75
C LEU A 23 -27.25 -7.16 21.48
N PRO A 24 -27.89 -8.33 21.29
CA PRO A 24 -29.11 -8.67 22.04
C PRO A 24 -28.90 -8.70 23.56
N GLN A 25 -27.75 -9.20 24.04
CA GLN A 25 -27.43 -9.18 25.47
C GLN A 25 -27.31 -7.75 26.02
N LEU A 26 -26.62 -6.87 25.28
CA LEU A 26 -26.48 -5.47 25.64
C LEU A 26 -27.83 -4.76 25.63
N LEU A 27 -28.67 -5.00 24.62
CA LEU A 27 -30.01 -4.43 24.55
C LEU A 27 -30.89 -4.93 25.72
N ALA A 28 -30.86 -6.22 26.04
CA ALA A 28 -31.62 -6.77 27.17
C ALA A 28 -31.18 -6.20 28.53
N ALA A 29 -29.90 -5.85 28.68
CA ALA A 29 -29.38 -5.22 29.90
C ALA A 29 -29.82 -3.74 30.04
N ARG A 30 -30.13 -3.06 28.94
CA ARG A 30 -30.38 -1.61 28.90
C ARG A 30 -31.82 -1.22 28.60
N LEU A 31 -32.60 -2.11 27.98
CA LEU A 31 -33.96 -1.91 27.48
C LEU A 31 -34.86 -3.07 27.95
N PRO A 32 -36.19 -2.88 28.04
CA PRO A 32 -37.13 -3.97 28.32
C PRO A 32 -37.32 -4.86 27.07
N LEU A 33 -36.26 -5.55 26.65
CA LEU A 33 -36.24 -6.38 25.45
C LEU A 33 -37.09 -7.64 25.64
N ALA A 34 -38.12 -7.80 24.81
CA ALA A 34 -38.97 -9.00 24.74
C ALA A 34 -38.56 -9.94 23.59
N GLY A 35 -37.99 -9.40 22.51
CA GLY A 35 -37.60 -10.16 21.32
C GLY A 35 -36.48 -9.49 20.54
N TYR A 36 -35.70 -10.31 19.84
CA TYR A 36 -34.62 -9.86 18.96
C TYR A 36 -34.48 -10.83 17.79
N GLN A 37 -34.38 -10.30 16.58
CA GLN A 37 -34.13 -11.06 15.37
C GLN A 37 -33.08 -10.36 14.51
N TYR A 38 -32.14 -11.14 14.00
CA TYR A 38 -31.13 -10.71 13.03
C TYR A 38 -31.21 -11.59 11.79
N GLU A 39 -31.30 -10.97 10.62
CA GLU A 39 -31.37 -11.67 9.34
C GLU A 39 -30.50 -10.96 8.28
N PRO A 40 -29.54 -11.64 7.65
CA PRO A 40 -28.87 -11.14 6.45
C PRO A 40 -29.87 -10.97 5.30
N THR A 41 -29.93 -9.80 4.68
CA THR A 41 -30.86 -9.50 3.57
C THR A 41 -30.17 -9.49 2.19
N GLY A 42 -28.84 -9.57 2.18
CA GLY A 42 -27.99 -9.67 1.00
C GLY A 42 -26.53 -9.79 1.41
N ASP A 43 -25.60 -9.60 0.47
CA ASP A 43 -24.15 -9.70 0.77
C ASP A 43 -23.70 -8.60 1.73
N TYR A 44 -24.19 -7.37 1.52
CA TYR A 44 -23.73 -6.17 2.24
C TYR A 44 -24.76 -5.55 3.18
N THR A 45 -25.97 -6.11 3.26
CA THR A 45 -27.03 -5.58 4.12
C THR A 45 -27.67 -6.64 5.00
N CYS A 46 -28.16 -6.23 6.15
CA CYS A 46 -28.94 -7.04 7.07
C CYS A 46 -30.11 -6.26 7.67
N ARG A 47 -31.03 -7.01 8.25
CA ARG A 47 -32.17 -6.52 9.02
C ARG A 47 -32.01 -6.92 10.48
N VAL A 48 -32.33 -6.00 11.38
CA VAL A 48 -32.49 -6.27 12.82
C VAL A 48 -33.88 -5.83 13.25
N ALA A 49 -34.66 -6.76 13.82
CA ALA A 49 -35.94 -6.45 14.45
C ALA A 49 -35.80 -6.59 15.97
N ILE A 50 -36.28 -5.59 16.71
CA ILE A 50 -36.32 -5.61 18.17
C ILE A 50 -37.76 -5.46 18.65
N THR A 51 -38.12 -6.24 19.65
CA THR A 51 -39.43 -6.21 20.29
C THR A 51 -39.23 -5.76 21.74
N LEU A 52 -39.91 -4.69 22.15
CA LEU A 52 -39.87 -4.19 23.53
C LEU A 52 -41.18 -4.48 24.24
N ALA A 53 -41.08 -4.92 25.50
CA ALA A 53 -42.21 -5.00 26.40
C ALA A 53 -42.68 -3.59 26.77
N THR A 54 -43.94 -3.29 26.46
CA THR A 54 -44.64 -2.08 26.89
C THR A 54 -45.26 -2.31 28.28
N ARG A 55 -46.05 -1.36 28.78
CA ARG A 55 -46.65 -1.49 30.13
C ARG A 55 -47.53 -2.74 30.21
N PRO A 56 -47.69 -3.36 31.41
CA PRO A 56 -48.55 -4.52 31.59
C PRO A 56 -49.97 -4.27 31.05
N GLY A 57 -50.37 -5.00 30.00
CA GLY A 57 -51.66 -4.87 29.33
C GLY A 57 -51.65 -4.13 27.97
N GLU A 58 -50.51 -3.60 27.54
CA GLU A 58 -50.31 -3.01 26.20
C GLU A 58 -49.67 -4.01 25.22
N GLN A 59 -49.82 -3.77 23.91
CA GLN A 59 -49.20 -4.58 22.85
C GLN A 59 -47.68 -4.34 22.80
N GLU A 60 -46.91 -5.42 22.65
CA GLU A 60 -45.47 -5.35 22.41
C GLU A 60 -45.15 -4.46 21.21
N LEU A 61 -44.11 -3.63 21.35
CA LEU A 61 -43.67 -2.71 20.31
C LEU A 61 -42.53 -3.33 19.51
N GLU A 62 -42.75 -3.54 18.22
CA GLU A 62 -41.73 -3.99 17.28
C GLU A 62 -41.13 -2.82 16.48
N VAL A 63 -39.80 -2.75 16.42
CA VAL A 63 -39.06 -1.75 15.63
C VAL A 63 -38.01 -2.45 14.79
N GLU A 64 -38.04 -2.18 13.48
CA GLU A 64 -37.09 -2.74 12.53
C GLU A 64 -36.03 -1.73 12.08
N TYR A 65 -34.80 -2.19 11.97
CA TYR A 65 -33.70 -1.52 11.29
C TYR A 65 -33.43 -2.26 10.00
N THR A 66 -33.81 -1.64 8.89
CA THR A 66 -33.62 -2.16 7.54
C THR A 66 -32.32 -1.62 6.94
N GLU A 67 -31.68 -2.39 6.07
CA GLU A 67 -30.48 -1.97 5.34
C GLU A 67 -29.27 -1.62 6.22
N LEU A 68 -29.14 -2.27 7.39
CA LEU A 68 -27.92 -2.13 8.19
C LEU A 68 -26.73 -2.73 7.45
N PRO A 69 -25.59 -2.03 7.36
CA PRO A 69 -24.45 -2.54 6.63
C PRO A 69 -23.84 -3.75 7.35
N GLN A 70 -23.46 -4.76 6.58
CA GLN A 70 -22.73 -5.93 7.05
C GLN A 70 -21.55 -6.22 6.12
N PRO A 71 -20.52 -6.94 6.60
CA PRO A 71 -19.44 -7.37 5.72
C PRO A 71 -19.90 -8.54 4.86
N ASP A 72 -19.33 -8.71 3.67
CA ASP A 72 -19.41 -9.96 2.90
C ASP A 72 -18.56 -11.08 3.54
N ASP A 73 -18.43 -12.21 2.85
CA ASP A 73 -17.64 -13.35 3.32
C ASP A 73 -16.14 -13.05 3.43
N GLU A 74 -15.66 -11.97 2.80
CA GLU A 74 -14.26 -11.54 2.88
C GLU A 74 -14.01 -10.49 3.97
N GLY A 75 -15.06 -10.02 4.63
CA GLY A 75 -14.96 -8.95 5.62
C GLY A 75 -15.14 -7.55 5.05
N VAL A 76 -15.58 -7.42 3.79
CA VAL A 76 -15.72 -6.12 3.10
C VAL A 76 -17.15 -5.60 3.21
N PHE A 77 -17.28 -4.32 3.55
CA PHE A 77 -18.54 -3.59 3.58
C PHE A 77 -18.74 -2.79 2.29
N LEU A 78 -19.98 -2.62 1.84
CA LEU A 78 -20.34 -1.69 0.78
C LEU A 78 -21.12 -0.51 1.36
N ILE A 79 -20.52 0.68 1.35
CA ILE A 79 -21.08 1.89 1.95
C ILE A 79 -21.14 2.98 0.88
N ASN A 80 -22.35 3.40 0.49
CA ASN A 80 -22.58 4.41 -0.56
C ASN A 80 -21.82 4.11 -1.87
N GLY A 81 -21.85 2.85 -2.30
CA GLY A 81 -21.15 2.39 -3.51
C GLY A 81 -19.63 2.26 -3.38
N ARG A 82 -19.06 2.49 -2.19
CA ARG A 82 -17.62 2.32 -1.93
C ARG A 82 -17.35 1.12 -1.04
N ARG A 83 -16.36 0.32 -1.42
CA ARG A 83 -15.93 -0.85 -0.64
C ARG A 83 -15.02 -0.39 0.51
N ARG A 84 -15.31 -0.89 1.71
CA ARG A 84 -14.58 -0.54 2.94
C ARG A 84 -14.23 -1.79 3.72
N VAL A 85 -13.12 -1.73 4.44
CA VAL A 85 -12.73 -2.73 5.43
C VAL A 85 -12.51 -2.06 6.78
N VAL A 86 -12.93 -2.74 7.85
CA VAL A 86 -12.64 -2.30 9.21
C VAL A 86 -11.37 -3.00 9.67
N VAL A 87 -10.28 -2.24 9.77
CA VAL A 87 -8.96 -2.76 10.14
C VAL A 87 -8.94 -3.09 11.63
N PRO A 88 -8.62 -4.33 12.05
CA PRO A 88 -8.55 -4.71 13.45
C PRO A 88 -7.48 -3.94 14.20
N THR A 89 -7.68 -3.77 15.50
CA THR A 89 -6.72 -3.11 16.38
C THR A 89 -6.20 -4.05 17.44
N ALA A 90 -4.92 -3.91 17.79
CA ALA A 90 -4.32 -4.52 18.96
C ALA A 90 -4.12 -3.45 20.04
N ALA A 91 -4.48 -3.78 21.28
CA ALA A 91 -4.35 -2.86 22.41
C ALA A 91 -2.90 -2.39 22.64
N HIS A 92 -1.92 -3.27 22.41
CA HIS A 92 -0.49 -2.97 22.55
C HIS A 92 0.39 -3.92 21.70
N SER A 93 1.69 -3.67 21.63
CA SER A 93 2.65 -4.44 20.83
C SER A 93 2.99 -5.85 21.35
N GLU A 94 2.65 -6.21 22.60
CA GLU A 94 2.76 -7.61 23.07
C GLU A 94 1.62 -8.49 22.52
N LEU A 95 1.77 -8.99 21.29
CA LEU A 95 0.68 -9.58 20.51
C LEU A 95 0.22 -10.98 20.96
N ASP A 96 0.98 -11.64 21.83
CA ASP A 96 0.62 -12.93 22.43
C ASP A 96 -0.46 -12.82 23.51
N VAL A 97 -0.51 -11.67 24.18
CA VAL A 97 -1.49 -11.36 25.23
C VAL A 97 -2.39 -10.17 24.90
N ALA A 98 -2.12 -9.44 23.82
CA ALA A 98 -2.93 -8.30 23.41
C ALA A 98 -4.36 -8.71 23.08
N GLN A 99 -5.32 -7.92 23.57
CA GLN A 99 -6.68 -7.95 23.09
C GLN A 99 -6.71 -7.38 21.67
N ILE A 100 -7.31 -8.14 20.75
CA ILE A 100 -7.57 -7.77 19.37
C ILE A 100 -9.05 -7.42 19.23
N ASN A 101 -9.34 -6.22 18.74
CA ASN A 101 -10.70 -5.79 18.44
C ASN A 101 -10.89 -5.82 16.93
N CYS A 102 -11.79 -6.68 16.46
CA CYS A 102 -12.28 -6.64 15.09
C CYS A 102 -13.55 -5.77 15.04
N VAL A 103 -14.21 -5.73 13.88
CA VAL A 103 -15.39 -4.87 13.67
C VAL A 103 -16.50 -5.08 14.70
N GLY A 104 -16.81 -6.32 15.08
CA GLY A 104 -17.86 -6.61 16.05
C GLY A 104 -17.53 -6.10 17.45
N GLU A 105 -16.29 -6.26 17.90
CA GLU A 105 -15.82 -5.72 19.18
C GLU A 105 -15.82 -4.18 19.16
N MET A 106 -15.41 -3.55 18.05
CA MET A 106 -15.46 -2.09 17.90
C MET A 106 -16.88 -1.54 17.88
N LEU A 107 -17.82 -2.23 17.21
CA LEU A 107 -19.23 -1.84 17.20
C LEU A 107 -19.87 -2.06 18.58
N TYR A 108 -19.47 -3.10 19.31
CA TYR A 108 -19.87 -3.30 20.69
C TYR A 108 -19.44 -2.11 21.57
N ASP A 109 -18.17 -1.71 21.50
CA ASP A 109 -17.62 -0.57 22.24
C ASP A 109 -18.36 0.74 21.90
N LEU A 110 -18.69 0.94 20.61
CA LEU A 110 -19.47 2.08 20.16
C LEU A 110 -20.88 2.11 20.76
N VAL A 111 -21.59 0.97 20.75
CA VAL A 111 -22.96 0.88 21.24
C VAL A 111 -23.01 0.99 22.76
N ILE A 112 -22.09 0.33 23.48
CA ILE A 112 -22.08 0.39 24.95
C ILE A 112 -21.74 1.78 25.49
N GLU A 113 -20.88 2.53 24.79
CA GLU A 113 -20.55 3.91 25.16
C GLU A 113 -21.73 4.87 24.96
N ARG A 114 -22.54 4.64 23.92
CA ARG A 114 -23.65 5.53 23.53
C ARG A 114 -25.01 5.13 24.13
N LEU A 115 -25.24 3.86 24.40
CA LEU A 115 -26.52 3.35 24.87
C LEU A 115 -26.68 3.55 26.38
N GLY A 116 -27.52 4.52 26.75
CA GLY A 116 -27.92 4.77 28.13
C GLY A 116 -28.84 3.68 28.71
N GLN A 117 -28.97 3.66 30.03
CA GLN A 117 -29.94 2.81 30.74
C GLN A 117 -31.35 3.40 30.63
N ALA A 118 -32.31 2.63 30.10
CA ALA A 118 -33.69 3.09 30.05
C ALA A 118 -34.36 3.10 31.44
N PRO A 119 -35.14 4.14 31.77
CA PRO A 119 -36.02 4.13 32.94
C PRO A 119 -37.13 3.06 32.81
N PRO A 120 -37.59 2.46 33.92
CA PRO A 120 -38.57 1.36 33.89
C PRO A 120 -39.96 1.75 33.36
N ASP A 121 -40.38 3.01 33.49
CA ASP A 121 -41.76 3.45 33.18
C ASP A 121 -41.89 4.29 31.90
N LEU A 122 -40.86 4.26 31.04
CA LEU A 122 -40.80 5.03 29.81
C LEU A 122 -41.93 4.59 28.84
N PRO A 123 -42.75 5.51 28.31
CA PRO A 123 -43.78 5.17 27.34
C PRO A 123 -43.12 4.94 25.97
N TRP A 124 -42.73 3.70 25.69
CA TRP A 124 -42.08 3.35 24.43
C TRP A 124 -43.02 3.53 23.23
N ASP A 125 -42.54 4.25 22.23
CA ASP A 125 -43.08 4.25 20.87
C ASP A 125 -41.92 4.10 19.87
N ALA A 126 -42.25 3.82 18.60
CA ALA A 126 -41.22 3.56 17.59
C ALA A 126 -40.28 4.76 17.38
N ALA A 127 -40.75 6.00 17.55
CA ALA A 127 -39.92 7.19 17.40
C ALA A 127 -38.92 7.32 18.55
N LEU A 128 -39.35 7.01 19.77
CA LEU A 128 -38.52 7.03 20.97
C LEU A 128 -37.45 5.93 20.93
N VAL A 129 -37.80 4.72 20.50
CA VAL A 129 -36.83 3.63 20.29
C VAL A 129 -35.76 4.05 19.28
N ARG A 130 -36.16 4.63 18.13
CA ARG A 130 -35.21 5.11 17.12
C ARG A 130 -34.37 6.29 17.59
N ALA A 131 -34.90 7.14 18.48
CA ALA A 131 -34.13 8.22 19.09
C ALA A 131 -33.13 7.71 20.12
N TRP A 132 -33.48 6.66 20.87
CA TRP A 132 -32.67 6.07 21.93
C TRP A 132 -31.57 5.12 21.40
N LEU A 133 -31.93 4.32 20.39
CA LEU A 133 -31.08 3.37 19.69
C LEU A 133 -31.10 3.69 18.19
N PRO A 134 -30.49 4.79 17.72
CA PRO A 134 -30.33 5.07 16.29
C PRO A 134 -29.19 4.21 15.70
N LEU A 135 -29.39 2.88 15.70
CA LEU A 135 -28.36 1.89 15.36
C LEU A 135 -27.82 2.06 13.93
N ASP A 136 -28.70 2.31 12.97
CA ASP A 136 -28.38 2.63 11.58
C ASP A 136 -27.46 3.86 11.46
N ARG A 137 -27.79 4.93 12.19
CA ARG A 137 -26.97 6.14 12.22
C ARG A 137 -25.62 5.90 12.87
N TRP A 138 -25.57 5.17 13.99
CA TRP A 138 -24.31 4.90 14.69
C TRP A 138 -23.36 4.05 13.85
N ILE A 139 -23.85 2.97 13.26
CA ILE A 139 -23.03 2.12 12.38
C ILE A 139 -22.62 2.91 11.12
N GLY A 140 -23.53 3.66 10.51
CA GLY A 140 -23.21 4.50 9.35
C GLY A 140 -22.14 5.56 9.66
N GLU A 141 -22.25 6.25 10.80
CA GLU A 141 -21.27 7.24 11.26
C GLU A 141 -19.90 6.60 11.53
N PHE A 142 -19.88 5.41 12.16
CA PHE A 142 -18.65 4.65 12.36
C PHE A 142 -17.99 4.31 11.02
N MET A 143 -18.75 3.80 10.05
CA MET A 143 -18.22 3.44 8.74
C MET A 143 -17.67 4.65 7.98
N HIS A 144 -18.18 5.86 8.22
CA HIS A 144 -17.76 7.08 7.53
C HIS A 144 -16.60 7.82 8.23
N THR A 145 -16.62 7.89 9.55
CA THR A 145 -15.75 8.79 10.33
C THR A 145 -14.64 8.05 11.07
N SER A 146 -14.79 6.74 11.33
CA SER A 146 -13.78 5.95 12.01
C SER A 146 -12.51 5.86 11.16
N ARG A 147 -11.36 6.13 11.79
CA ARG A 147 -10.04 5.89 11.18
C ARG A 147 -9.76 4.41 10.89
N TYR A 148 -10.54 3.50 11.49
CA TYR A 148 -10.41 2.06 11.30
C TYR A 148 -11.25 1.54 10.13
N ALA A 149 -12.35 2.24 9.77
CA ALA A 149 -13.16 1.93 8.60
C ALA A 149 -12.57 2.61 7.35
N GLN A 150 -11.63 1.91 6.71
CA GLN A 150 -10.84 2.44 5.60
C GLN A 150 -11.48 2.08 4.25
N GLU A 151 -11.35 2.98 3.27
CA GLU A 151 -11.65 2.65 1.88
C GLU A 151 -10.69 1.55 1.42
N LEU A 152 -11.23 0.51 0.79
CA LEU A 152 -10.47 -0.67 0.43
C LEU A 152 -9.43 -0.32 -0.66
N ASP A 153 -8.23 -0.88 -0.54
CA ASP A 153 -7.17 -0.61 -1.51
C ASP A 153 -7.30 -1.64 -2.63
N GLU A 154 -7.81 -1.18 -3.77
CA GLU A 154 -8.09 -2.02 -4.94
C GLU A 154 -7.05 -1.81 -6.05
N THR A 155 -5.85 -1.28 -5.71
CA THR A 155 -4.78 -1.04 -6.69
C THR A 155 -4.44 -2.32 -7.47
N ASN A 156 -4.31 -3.45 -6.77
CA ASN A 156 -4.18 -4.79 -7.32
C ASN A 156 -4.64 -5.84 -6.29
N GLN A 157 -4.70 -7.11 -6.71
CA GLN A 157 -5.12 -8.24 -5.84
C GLN A 157 -4.25 -8.37 -4.58
N LEU A 158 -2.95 -8.09 -4.69
CA LEU A 158 -2.05 -8.17 -3.54
C LEU A 158 -2.35 -7.08 -2.51
N SER A 159 -2.55 -5.84 -2.96
CA SER A 159 -2.90 -4.72 -2.09
C SER A 159 -4.24 -4.97 -1.39
N TYR A 160 -5.21 -5.51 -2.13
CA TYR A 160 -6.51 -5.93 -1.60
C TYR A 160 -6.36 -6.90 -0.42
N HIS A 161 -5.72 -8.04 -0.64
CA HIS A 161 -5.60 -9.08 0.39
C HIS A 161 -4.71 -8.65 1.56
N THR A 162 -3.62 -7.92 1.31
CA THR A 162 -2.79 -7.35 2.39
C THR A 162 -3.58 -6.33 3.21
N HIS A 163 -4.48 -5.54 2.61
CA HIS A 163 -5.31 -4.60 3.37
C HIS A 163 -6.30 -5.32 4.29
N LEU A 164 -6.92 -6.41 3.82
CA LEU A 164 -7.82 -7.22 4.66
C LEU A 164 -7.11 -7.85 5.87
N ARG A 165 -5.80 -8.12 5.77
CA ARG A 165 -4.97 -8.69 6.85
C ARG A 165 -4.19 -7.63 7.65
N ARG A 166 -4.46 -6.34 7.45
CA ARG A 166 -3.78 -5.27 8.19
C ARG A 166 -4.17 -5.32 9.68
N LEU A 167 -3.24 -4.95 10.56
CA LEU A 167 -3.46 -4.80 12.00
C LEU A 167 -2.89 -3.45 12.46
N ILE A 168 -3.64 -2.70 13.26
CA ILE A 168 -3.20 -1.43 13.85
C ILE A 168 -2.89 -1.63 15.33
N VAL A 169 -1.65 -1.37 15.75
CA VAL A 169 -1.26 -1.37 17.17
C VAL A 169 -1.46 0.03 17.75
N LEU A 170 -2.33 0.14 18.74
CA LEU A 170 -2.71 1.42 19.34
C LEU A 170 -1.61 1.98 20.24
N ASN A 171 -1.10 1.16 21.16
CA ASN A 171 -0.06 1.55 22.11
C ASN A 171 1.23 0.78 21.81
N GLN A 172 2.17 1.46 21.17
CA GLN A 172 3.49 0.88 20.89
C GLN A 172 4.38 0.99 22.14
N THR A 173 4.80 -0.16 22.67
CA THR A 173 5.80 -0.23 23.75
C THR A 173 7.22 -0.38 23.20
N ALA A 174 7.36 -1.01 22.03
CA ALA A 174 8.61 -1.16 21.28
C ALA A 174 8.31 -1.31 19.77
N LEU A 175 9.29 -1.00 18.94
CA LEU A 175 9.19 -1.16 17.48
C LEU A 175 8.96 -2.63 17.11
N THR A 176 9.70 -3.52 17.76
CA THR A 176 9.60 -4.98 17.62
C THR A 176 9.55 -5.61 19.00
N THR A 177 8.76 -6.68 19.13
CA THR A 177 8.64 -7.49 20.36
C THR A 177 8.75 -8.97 19.98
N PRO A 178 9.28 -9.85 20.84
CA PRO A 178 9.35 -11.28 20.55
C PRO A 178 7.98 -11.91 20.25
N SER A 179 6.91 -11.38 20.87
CA SER A 179 5.53 -11.83 20.68
C SER A 179 4.98 -11.58 19.27
N GLN A 180 5.60 -10.71 18.46
CA GLN A 180 5.23 -10.50 17.06
C GLN A 180 5.61 -11.66 16.14
N PHE A 181 6.63 -12.45 16.50
CA PHE A 181 7.13 -13.52 15.64
C PHE A 181 6.05 -14.57 15.35
N GLY A 182 5.86 -14.90 14.08
CA GLY A 182 4.81 -15.82 13.61
C GLY A 182 3.39 -15.23 13.60
N ARG A 183 3.14 -14.09 14.26
CA ARG A 183 1.81 -13.43 14.32
C ARG A 183 1.64 -12.35 13.26
N VAL A 184 2.66 -11.53 13.08
CA VAL A 184 2.70 -10.46 12.07
C VAL A 184 3.96 -10.59 11.24
N CYS A 185 3.86 -10.19 9.98
CA CYS A 185 4.99 -10.23 9.07
C CYS A 185 6.05 -9.19 9.47
N PRO A 186 7.32 -9.57 9.63
CA PRO A 186 8.41 -8.63 9.91
C PRO A 186 8.83 -7.81 8.67
N LEU A 187 8.41 -8.23 7.47
CA LEU A 187 8.81 -7.64 6.19
C LEU A 187 7.66 -6.87 5.51
N GLU A 188 6.50 -6.73 6.15
CA GLU A 188 5.34 -5.99 5.60
C GLU A 188 4.84 -4.94 6.59
N MET A 189 5.55 -3.81 6.60
CA MET A 189 5.19 -2.60 7.34
C MET A 189 5.35 -1.37 6.45
N PRO A 190 4.56 -0.31 6.65
CA PRO A 190 4.77 0.93 5.92
C PRO A 190 6.08 1.60 6.35
N GLU A 191 6.80 2.16 5.37
CA GLU A 191 7.91 3.08 5.64
C GLU A 191 7.37 4.43 6.15
N GLY A 192 8.11 5.09 7.05
CA GLY A 192 7.79 6.44 7.54
C GLY A 192 7.09 6.47 8.91
N PRO A 193 6.20 7.45 9.18
CA PRO A 193 5.71 7.74 10.54
C PRO A 193 4.85 6.64 11.16
N ASN A 194 4.32 5.72 10.35
CA ASN A 194 3.48 4.60 10.81
C ASN A 194 4.27 3.31 11.06
N LEU A 195 5.60 3.36 10.96
CA LEU A 195 6.46 2.19 11.17
C LEU A 195 6.25 1.61 12.59
N GLY A 196 5.95 0.32 12.66
CA GLY A 196 5.65 -0.40 13.90
C GLY A 196 4.30 -0.08 14.55
N HIS A 197 3.44 0.72 13.90
CA HIS A 197 2.03 0.88 14.28
C HIS A 197 1.08 0.11 13.38
N ILE A 198 1.50 -0.15 12.14
CA ILE A 198 0.71 -0.88 11.16
C ILE A 198 1.49 -2.12 10.75
N PHE A 199 0.88 -3.26 10.95
CA PHE A 199 1.42 -4.56 10.59
C PHE A 199 0.50 -5.29 9.61
N THR A 200 1.04 -6.33 8.98
CA THR A 200 0.26 -7.32 8.24
C THR A 200 0.26 -8.62 9.02
N ILE A 201 -0.93 -9.17 9.30
CA ILE A 201 -1.09 -10.47 9.97
C ILE A 201 -0.49 -11.55 9.06
N ALA A 202 0.42 -12.35 9.62
CA ALA A 202 1.14 -13.41 8.92
C ALA A 202 0.17 -14.45 8.33
N LEU A 203 0.58 -15.16 7.27
CA LEU A 203 -0.25 -16.18 6.62
C LEU A 203 -0.61 -17.32 7.57
N GLY A 204 0.33 -17.71 8.43
CA GLY A 204 0.18 -18.71 9.48
C GLY A 204 -0.49 -18.21 10.76
N ALA A 205 -1.10 -17.02 10.76
CA ALA A 205 -1.78 -16.45 11.92
C ALA A 205 -3.23 -16.07 11.62
N ALA A 206 -4.06 -16.09 12.66
CA ALA A 206 -5.47 -15.75 12.59
C ALA A 206 -5.95 -15.06 13.88
N ILE A 207 -7.05 -14.30 13.78
CA ILE A 207 -7.72 -13.74 14.94
C ILE A 207 -8.82 -14.70 15.38
N ARG A 208 -8.75 -15.20 16.61
CA ARG A 208 -9.77 -16.05 17.24
C ARG A 208 -10.06 -15.54 18.64
N ASP A 209 -11.33 -15.34 18.96
CA ASP A 209 -11.77 -14.91 20.30
C ASP A 209 -11.02 -13.69 20.83
N GLY A 210 -10.82 -12.70 19.96
CA GLY A 210 -10.16 -11.45 20.30
C GLY A 210 -8.66 -11.60 20.60
N ARG A 211 -8.03 -12.68 20.14
CA ARG A 211 -6.58 -12.92 20.26
C ARG A 211 -5.98 -13.24 18.92
N LEU A 212 -4.71 -12.88 18.74
CA LEU A 212 -3.91 -13.24 17.57
C LEU A 212 -3.18 -14.55 17.84
N VAL A 213 -3.62 -15.62 17.17
CA VAL A 213 -3.11 -16.98 17.34
C VAL A 213 -2.27 -17.41 16.13
N ILE A 214 -1.31 -18.29 16.38
CA ILE A 214 -0.47 -18.91 15.34
C ILE A 214 -1.11 -20.27 15.01
N ASP A 215 -1.56 -20.42 13.77
CA ASP A 215 -2.13 -21.65 13.22
C ASP A 215 -1.04 -22.51 12.53
N ASP A 216 0.06 -21.90 12.08
CA ASP A 216 1.19 -22.57 11.41
C ASP A 216 2.54 -21.97 11.88
N GLU A 217 3.38 -22.79 12.50
CA GLU A 217 4.66 -22.37 13.11
C GLU A 217 5.84 -22.37 12.14
N ARG A 218 5.66 -22.79 10.88
CA ARG A 218 6.75 -22.81 9.91
C ARG A 218 7.29 -21.40 9.65
N PRO A 219 8.62 -21.20 9.49
CA PRO A 219 9.19 -19.87 9.28
C PRO A 219 8.56 -19.11 8.11
N GLU A 220 8.30 -19.78 6.99
CA GLU A 220 7.66 -19.19 5.82
C GLU A 220 6.19 -18.77 6.08
N ALA A 221 5.50 -19.42 7.02
CA ALA A 221 4.13 -19.06 7.40
C ALA A 221 4.08 -17.79 8.26
N GLY A 222 5.20 -17.42 8.89
CA GLY A 222 5.38 -16.14 9.60
C GLY A 222 5.48 -14.92 8.67
N LEU A 223 5.52 -15.12 7.35
CA LEU A 223 5.50 -14.05 6.37
C LEU A 223 4.07 -13.60 6.06
N GLY A 224 3.95 -12.35 5.60
CA GLY A 224 2.72 -11.85 5.00
C GLY A 224 2.66 -12.28 3.54
N LEU A 225 1.52 -11.99 2.90
CA LEU A 225 1.31 -12.38 1.52
C LEU A 225 2.37 -11.79 0.59
N SER A 226 2.64 -10.48 0.62
CA SER A 226 3.58 -9.82 -0.30
C SER A 226 5.02 -10.32 -0.15
N ALA A 227 5.48 -10.53 1.09
CA ALA A 227 6.81 -11.04 1.38
C ALA A 227 6.95 -12.52 1.00
N SER A 228 5.89 -13.33 1.18
CA SER A 228 5.91 -14.75 0.82
C SER A 228 6.01 -15.03 -0.69
N LEU A 229 5.84 -14.00 -1.52
CA LEU A 229 5.88 -14.07 -2.99
C LEU A 229 7.24 -13.67 -3.58
N ILE A 230 8.19 -13.27 -2.72
CA ILE A 230 9.56 -12.94 -3.13
C ILE A 230 10.36 -14.26 -3.18
N PRO A 231 10.80 -14.73 -4.36
CA PRO A 231 11.63 -15.92 -4.45
C PRO A 231 13.03 -15.62 -3.93
N CYS A 232 13.74 -16.62 -3.41
CA CYS A 232 15.15 -16.46 -2.98
C CYS A 232 15.37 -15.30 -1.98
N LEU A 233 14.36 -14.99 -1.17
CA LEU A 233 14.38 -13.82 -0.29
C LEU A 233 15.45 -13.90 0.80
N GLU A 234 15.90 -15.11 1.14
CA GLU A 234 17.03 -15.36 2.03
C GLU A 234 18.37 -14.74 1.55
N HIS A 235 18.44 -14.30 0.29
CA HIS A 235 19.60 -13.64 -0.30
C HIS A 235 19.48 -12.11 -0.39
N ASP A 236 18.42 -11.53 0.17
CA ASP A 236 18.19 -10.09 0.18
C ASP A 236 18.26 -9.51 1.60
N ASP A 237 18.78 -8.28 1.70
CA ASP A 237 18.71 -7.50 2.93
C ASP A 237 17.24 -7.22 3.34
N PRO A 238 16.91 -7.32 4.65
CA PRO A 238 15.55 -7.09 5.13
C PRO A 238 14.94 -5.74 4.74
N ASN A 239 15.72 -4.67 4.63
CA ASN A 239 15.18 -3.37 4.20
C ASN A 239 14.73 -3.42 2.73
N ARG A 240 15.45 -4.17 1.89
CA ARG A 240 15.10 -4.36 0.48
C ARG A 240 13.89 -5.26 0.33
N LEU A 241 13.77 -6.31 1.14
CA LEU A 241 12.57 -7.13 1.19
C LEU A 241 11.33 -6.32 1.61
N LEU A 242 11.47 -5.50 2.66
CA LEU A 242 10.41 -4.57 3.09
C LEU A 242 9.97 -3.65 1.96
N MET A 243 10.93 -3.04 1.26
CA MET A 243 10.66 -2.20 0.10
C MET A 243 9.99 -3.00 -1.03
N GLY A 244 10.49 -4.21 -1.34
CA GLY A 244 9.95 -5.08 -2.38
C GLY A 244 8.49 -5.46 -2.12
N ALA A 245 8.18 -5.92 -0.91
CA ALA A 245 6.83 -6.23 -0.47
C ALA A 245 5.90 -5.01 -0.57
N ASN A 246 6.39 -3.82 -0.20
CA ASN A 246 5.62 -2.58 -0.30
C ASN A 246 5.40 -2.12 -1.74
N MET A 247 6.39 -2.27 -2.62
CA MET A 247 6.28 -1.84 -4.02
C MET A 247 5.35 -2.74 -4.83
N GLN A 248 5.32 -4.05 -4.58
CA GLN A 248 4.42 -4.98 -5.28
C GLN A 248 2.94 -4.58 -5.14
N ARG A 249 2.53 -4.05 -3.97
CA ARG A 249 1.16 -3.55 -3.73
C ARG A 249 0.80 -2.31 -4.55
N GLN A 250 1.79 -1.63 -5.12
CA GLN A 250 1.62 -0.43 -5.93
C GLN A 250 1.63 -0.73 -7.43
N TRP A 251 1.81 -2.00 -7.83
CA TRP A 251 1.88 -2.38 -9.24
C TRP A 251 0.52 -2.29 -9.92
N LEU A 252 0.52 -1.76 -11.14
CA LEU A 252 -0.69 -1.66 -11.94
C LEU A 252 -1.01 -3.01 -12.58
N PRO A 253 -2.28 -3.46 -12.57
CA PRO A 253 -2.68 -4.70 -13.20
C PRO A 253 -2.66 -4.58 -14.73
N TYR A 254 -2.53 -5.72 -15.41
CA TYR A 254 -2.57 -5.83 -16.87
C TYR A 254 -3.80 -6.61 -17.33
N ALA A 255 -4.31 -6.29 -18.53
CA ALA A 255 -5.45 -6.99 -19.13
C ALA A 255 -5.18 -8.48 -19.33
N GLU A 256 -3.96 -8.82 -19.77
CA GLU A 256 -3.45 -10.18 -19.90
C GLU A 256 -2.35 -10.41 -18.86
N PRO A 257 -2.67 -11.02 -17.71
CA PRO A 257 -1.70 -11.34 -16.66
C PRO A 257 -0.65 -12.33 -17.15
N GLU A 258 0.60 -12.14 -16.74
CA GLU A 258 1.71 -13.03 -17.06
C GLU A 258 2.32 -13.59 -15.77
N PRO A 259 2.23 -14.91 -15.53
CA PRO A 259 2.87 -15.54 -14.39
C PRO A 259 4.38 -15.34 -14.37
N ALA A 260 4.96 -15.15 -13.18
CA ALA A 260 6.42 -15.09 -13.06
C ALA A 260 7.06 -16.45 -13.45
N LEU A 261 8.22 -16.41 -14.09
CA LEU A 261 8.99 -17.62 -14.42
C LEU A 261 9.62 -18.26 -13.19
N VAL A 262 9.92 -17.45 -12.17
CA VAL A 262 10.40 -17.90 -10.86
C VAL A 262 9.33 -17.55 -9.84
N GLN A 263 8.82 -18.55 -9.13
CA GLN A 263 7.67 -18.44 -8.25
C GLN A 263 8.04 -18.90 -6.85
N SER A 264 7.34 -18.43 -5.82
CA SER A 264 7.54 -18.95 -4.46
C SER A 264 6.73 -20.21 -4.18
N GLY A 265 5.69 -20.47 -4.98
CA GLY A 265 4.68 -21.50 -4.72
C GLY A 265 3.55 -21.02 -3.80
N ASN A 266 3.62 -19.78 -3.31
CA ASN A 266 2.58 -19.17 -2.46
C ASN A 266 1.60 -18.31 -3.26
N GLU A 267 1.73 -18.27 -4.59
CA GLU A 267 0.89 -17.45 -5.44
C GLU A 267 -0.58 -17.92 -5.45
N PRO A 268 -1.56 -17.01 -5.23
CA PRO A 268 -2.96 -17.35 -5.33
C PRO A 268 -3.33 -17.82 -6.73
N ALA A 269 -4.23 -18.81 -6.77
CA ALA A 269 -4.96 -19.18 -7.97
C ALA A 269 -6.11 -18.18 -8.23
N ALA A 270 -5.80 -16.90 -8.39
CA ALA A 270 -6.77 -15.84 -8.63
C ALA A 270 -6.59 -15.21 -10.03
N PRO A 271 -7.69 -14.96 -10.77
CA PRO A 271 -7.64 -14.18 -11.99
C PRO A 271 -6.99 -12.81 -11.75
N HIS A 272 -6.14 -12.35 -12.67
CA HIS A 272 -5.50 -11.03 -12.59
C HIS A 272 -4.61 -10.79 -11.35
N PHE A 273 -4.20 -11.84 -10.63
CA PHE A 273 -3.22 -11.71 -9.55
C PHE A 273 -1.87 -11.17 -10.03
N TRP A 274 -1.39 -11.72 -11.14
CA TRP A 274 -0.10 -11.38 -11.73
C TRP A 274 -0.14 -9.98 -12.36
N CYS A 275 0.56 -9.04 -11.72
CA CYS A 275 0.62 -7.63 -12.09
C CYS A 275 2.02 -7.17 -12.53
N GLY A 276 2.92 -8.10 -12.84
CA GLY A 276 4.24 -7.83 -13.42
C GLY A 276 4.42 -8.48 -14.80
N ARG A 277 5.63 -8.36 -15.32
CA ARG A 277 6.10 -8.95 -16.59
C ARG A 277 7.46 -9.58 -16.37
N ASN A 278 7.71 -10.74 -16.97
CA ASN A 278 9.07 -11.27 -17.06
C ASN A 278 9.81 -10.50 -18.14
N LEU A 279 10.82 -9.73 -17.75
CA LEU A 279 11.65 -8.94 -18.65
C LEU A 279 13.06 -9.49 -18.65
N LEU A 280 13.60 -9.78 -19.83
CA LEU A 280 15.01 -10.15 -19.97
C LEU A 280 15.87 -8.95 -19.55
N THR A 281 16.42 -9.03 -18.34
CA THR A 281 17.12 -7.96 -17.65
C THR A 281 18.62 -8.17 -17.75
N ALA A 282 19.34 -7.19 -18.27
CA ALA A 282 20.80 -7.15 -18.25
C ALA A 282 21.30 -6.24 -17.13
N PHE A 283 22.16 -6.78 -16.26
CA PHE A 283 22.77 -6.05 -15.15
C PHE A 283 24.08 -5.37 -15.59
N VAL A 284 23.97 -4.36 -16.46
CA VAL A 284 25.13 -3.64 -17.04
C VAL A 284 24.95 -2.12 -16.96
N PRO A 285 26.02 -1.35 -16.73
CA PRO A 285 25.97 0.10 -16.91
C PRO A 285 25.86 0.45 -18.40
N TRP A 286 25.01 1.40 -18.73
CA TRP A 286 24.75 1.83 -20.11
C TRP A 286 24.71 3.35 -20.23
N GLY A 287 25.90 3.94 -20.42
CA GLY A 287 26.07 5.39 -20.50
C GLY A 287 25.53 6.12 -19.27
N GLY A 288 25.02 7.33 -19.47
CA GLY A 288 24.36 8.11 -18.40
C GLY A 288 22.90 7.71 -18.16
N ASP A 289 22.32 6.89 -19.04
CA ASP A 289 20.89 6.52 -18.97
C ASP A 289 20.63 5.53 -17.81
N THR A 290 21.63 4.78 -17.36
CA THR A 290 21.54 3.92 -16.17
C THR A 290 22.26 4.51 -14.96
N PHE A 291 22.44 5.83 -14.91
CA PHE A 291 23.02 6.49 -13.74
C PHE A 291 22.08 6.34 -12.53
N GLU A 292 22.65 6.05 -11.37
CA GLU A 292 21.93 5.66 -10.15
C GLU A 292 20.87 4.57 -10.39
N ASP A 293 19.59 4.93 -10.37
CA ASP A 293 18.43 4.04 -10.52
C ASP A 293 17.73 4.22 -11.88
N GLY A 294 18.44 4.75 -12.88
CA GLY A 294 17.95 4.85 -14.25
C GLY A 294 17.75 3.46 -14.88
N ILE A 295 16.57 3.26 -15.49
CA ILE A 295 16.20 2.04 -16.21
C ILE A 295 16.03 2.36 -17.69
N ILE A 296 16.64 1.56 -18.55
CA ILE A 296 16.36 1.58 -19.99
C ILE A 296 15.41 0.43 -20.32
N LEU A 297 14.39 0.72 -21.12
CA LEU A 297 13.49 -0.28 -21.69
C LEU A 297 13.67 -0.38 -23.20
N SER A 298 13.44 -1.56 -23.73
CA SER A 298 13.15 -1.74 -25.15
C SER A 298 11.74 -1.24 -25.51
N GLU A 299 11.50 -0.86 -26.76
CA GLU A 299 10.17 -0.49 -27.25
C GLU A 299 9.13 -1.61 -27.09
N SER A 300 9.53 -2.86 -27.33
CA SER A 300 8.68 -4.04 -27.08
C SER A 300 8.32 -4.20 -25.61
N ALA A 301 9.29 -4.08 -24.70
CA ALA A 301 9.05 -4.15 -23.26
C ALA A 301 8.16 -3.00 -22.75
N ALA A 302 8.39 -1.77 -23.23
CA ALA A 302 7.57 -0.62 -22.89
C ALA A 302 6.09 -0.83 -23.30
N ARG A 303 5.85 -1.41 -24.48
CA ARG A 303 4.49 -1.79 -24.92
C ARG A 303 3.87 -2.87 -24.02
N ARG A 304 4.62 -3.90 -23.62
CA ARG A 304 4.14 -4.96 -22.71
C ARG A 304 3.82 -4.45 -21.30
N LEU A 305 4.51 -3.41 -20.85
CA LEU A 305 4.30 -2.73 -19.56
C LEU A 305 3.26 -1.61 -19.62
N SER A 306 2.69 -1.33 -20.80
CA SER A 306 1.67 -0.32 -21.00
C SER A 306 0.27 -0.87 -20.74
N ASN A 307 -0.61 -0.01 -20.23
CA ASN A 307 -2.01 -0.33 -19.99
C ASN A 307 -2.89 0.37 -21.02
N VAL A 308 -4.17 -0.01 -21.09
CA VAL A 308 -5.16 0.58 -22.02
C VAL A 308 -5.19 2.10 -21.93
N ASP A 309 -5.12 2.62 -20.70
CA ASP A 309 -5.25 4.05 -20.44
C ASP A 309 -3.91 4.82 -20.52
N HIS A 310 -2.78 4.11 -20.38
CA HIS A 310 -1.47 4.75 -20.15
C HIS A 310 -0.33 3.96 -20.78
N GLN A 311 0.30 4.54 -21.80
CA GLN A 311 1.58 4.07 -22.31
C GLN A 311 2.70 4.34 -21.28
N VAL A 312 3.73 3.50 -21.28
CA VAL A 312 4.95 3.75 -20.50
C VAL A 312 5.72 4.91 -21.12
N GLU A 313 6.19 5.82 -20.28
CA GLU A 313 7.01 6.97 -20.71
C GLU A 313 8.22 7.19 -19.79
N PRO A 314 9.28 7.87 -20.27
CA PRO A 314 10.36 8.31 -19.40
C PRO A 314 9.84 9.12 -18.19
N GLY A 315 10.36 8.80 -17.01
CA GLY A 315 9.88 9.34 -15.73
C GLY A 315 8.99 8.37 -14.95
N ASP A 316 8.43 7.35 -15.59
CA ASP A 316 7.63 6.34 -14.90
C ASP A 316 8.49 5.48 -13.98
N LYS A 317 7.91 5.09 -12.84
CA LYS A 317 8.60 4.28 -11.83
C LYS A 317 8.28 2.80 -12.00
N LEU A 318 9.35 2.00 -12.14
CA LEU A 318 9.32 0.55 -12.11
C LEU A 318 9.94 0.02 -10.82
N SER A 319 9.61 -1.22 -10.48
CA SER A 319 10.25 -1.97 -9.40
C SER A 319 10.16 -3.47 -9.62
N ASN A 320 11.02 -4.24 -8.96
CA ASN A 320 10.93 -5.70 -8.89
C ASN A 320 10.63 -6.16 -7.46
N ARG A 321 10.48 -7.48 -7.28
CA ARG A 321 10.14 -8.10 -5.99
C ARG A 321 11.25 -7.97 -4.94
N HIS A 322 12.48 -7.73 -5.36
CA HIS A 322 13.69 -7.65 -4.53
C HIS A 322 14.00 -6.23 -4.03
N GLY A 323 13.04 -5.30 -4.12
CA GLY A 323 13.21 -3.93 -3.63
C GLY A 323 14.13 -3.06 -4.50
N SER A 324 14.48 -3.49 -5.72
CA SER A 324 15.02 -2.58 -6.73
C SER A 324 13.87 -1.73 -7.27
N LYS A 325 14.08 -0.42 -7.28
CA LYS A 325 13.17 0.56 -7.86
C LYS A 325 13.98 1.49 -8.74
N GLY A 326 13.38 1.91 -9.85
CA GLY A 326 14.04 2.82 -10.77
C GLY A 326 13.05 3.60 -11.60
N VAL A 327 13.58 4.62 -12.26
CA VAL A 327 12.81 5.48 -13.15
C VAL A 327 13.21 5.14 -14.58
N VAL A 328 12.23 4.97 -15.46
CA VAL A 328 12.48 4.80 -16.89
C VAL A 328 13.17 6.08 -17.38
N SER A 329 14.44 5.98 -17.75
CA SER A 329 15.24 7.11 -18.23
C SER A 329 15.11 7.23 -19.75
N ARG A 330 15.08 6.10 -20.45
CA ARG A 330 15.01 6.02 -21.90
C ARG A 330 14.28 4.77 -22.36
N ILE A 331 13.57 4.91 -23.47
CA ILE A 331 13.04 3.79 -24.25
C ILE A 331 13.85 3.72 -25.55
N LEU A 332 14.49 2.58 -25.82
CA LEU A 332 15.31 2.36 -27.00
C LEU A 332 14.59 1.45 -28.01
N PRO A 333 14.79 1.66 -29.32
CA PRO A 333 14.36 0.70 -30.32
C PRO A 333 14.93 -0.70 -30.05
N ASP A 334 14.13 -1.74 -30.27
CA ASP A 334 14.52 -3.13 -30.03
C ASP A 334 15.82 -3.51 -30.78
N ALA A 335 16.10 -2.87 -31.91
CA ALA A 335 17.32 -3.07 -32.69
C ALA A 335 18.58 -2.58 -31.98
N GLN A 336 18.49 -1.58 -31.10
CA GLN A 336 19.62 -0.98 -30.39
C GLN A 336 19.93 -1.68 -29.07
N MET A 337 18.99 -2.49 -28.56
CA MET A 337 19.19 -3.22 -27.31
C MET A 337 20.31 -4.25 -27.45
N PRO A 338 21.11 -4.48 -26.39
CA PRO A 338 22.09 -5.56 -26.40
C PRO A 338 21.38 -6.90 -26.54
N ARG A 339 22.08 -7.88 -27.11
CA ARG A 339 21.56 -9.21 -27.42
C ARG A 339 22.40 -10.27 -26.73
N LEU A 340 21.72 -11.33 -26.32
CA LEU A 340 22.36 -12.57 -25.91
C LEU A 340 23.07 -13.24 -27.11
N PRO A 341 23.99 -14.20 -26.85
CA PRO A 341 24.66 -14.96 -27.91
C PRO A 341 23.70 -15.71 -28.84
N ASP A 342 22.52 -16.09 -28.35
CA ASP A 342 21.45 -16.71 -29.13
C ASP A 342 20.63 -15.73 -30.00
N GLY A 343 20.95 -14.43 -29.93
CA GLY A 343 20.31 -13.34 -30.68
C GLY A 343 19.10 -12.71 -29.98
N ALA A 344 18.67 -13.24 -28.84
CA ALA A 344 17.53 -12.71 -28.09
C ALA A 344 17.82 -11.27 -27.61
N PRO A 345 16.94 -10.29 -27.89
CA PRO A 345 17.13 -8.92 -27.44
C PRO A 345 16.83 -8.77 -25.95
N VAL A 346 17.73 -8.10 -25.24
CA VAL A 346 17.49 -7.64 -23.86
C VAL A 346 16.32 -6.67 -23.85
N GLU A 347 15.47 -6.79 -22.84
CA GLU A 347 14.24 -6.00 -22.70
C GLU A 347 14.39 -4.85 -21.71
N LEU A 348 15.23 -5.04 -20.69
CA LEU A 348 15.49 -4.07 -19.63
C LEU A 348 16.99 -4.02 -19.33
N ILE A 349 17.56 -2.82 -19.25
CA ILE A 349 18.94 -2.62 -18.79
C ILE A 349 18.91 -1.89 -17.44
N PHE A 350 19.58 -2.47 -16.46
CA PHE A 350 19.69 -1.94 -15.11
C PHE A 350 21.13 -1.99 -14.62
N SER A 351 21.60 -0.94 -13.95
CA SER A 351 22.97 -0.93 -13.46
C SER A 351 23.12 -1.79 -12.20
N GLY A 352 23.99 -2.80 -12.26
CA GLY A 352 24.35 -3.63 -11.11
C GLY A 352 25.26 -2.91 -10.09
N ILE A 353 25.72 -1.68 -10.37
CA ILE A 353 26.75 -1.01 -9.57
C ILE A 353 26.33 -0.74 -8.12
N LEU A 354 25.02 -0.60 -7.88
CA LEU A 354 24.49 -0.34 -6.54
C LEU A 354 24.19 -1.62 -5.76
N LEU A 355 24.26 -2.81 -6.36
CA LEU A 355 23.94 -4.07 -5.68
C LEU A 355 24.78 -4.31 -4.42
N PRO A 356 26.11 -4.09 -4.40
CA PRO A 356 26.92 -4.32 -3.19
C PRO A 356 26.51 -3.44 -2.00
N GLY A 357 26.01 -2.23 -2.26
CA GLY A 357 25.53 -1.33 -1.20
C GLY A 357 24.08 -1.60 -0.76
N ARG A 358 23.33 -2.36 -1.56
CA ARG A 358 21.90 -2.65 -1.34
C ARG A 358 21.66 -4.06 -0.82
N LEU A 359 22.56 -4.99 -1.12
CA LEU A 359 22.52 -6.38 -0.70
C LEU A 359 21.21 -7.09 -1.07
N ASN A 360 20.59 -6.73 -2.20
CA ASN A 360 19.44 -7.45 -2.77
C ASN A 360 19.87 -8.37 -3.90
N ILE A 361 20.67 -9.38 -3.57
CA ILE A 361 21.31 -10.29 -4.52
C ILE A 361 20.31 -11.30 -5.08
N GLY A 362 19.17 -11.53 -4.41
CA GLY A 362 18.10 -12.42 -4.84
C GLY A 362 17.59 -12.13 -6.26
N GLN A 363 17.66 -10.89 -6.74
CA GLN A 363 17.28 -10.58 -8.14
C GLN A 363 18.25 -11.17 -9.19
N LEU A 364 19.52 -11.38 -8.83
CA LEU A 364 20.47 -12.08 -9.70
C LEU A 364 20.15 -13.59 -9.71
N TRP A 365 19.76 -14.14 -8.56
CA TRP A 365 19.25 -15.51 -8.49
C TRP A 365 18.00 -15.67 -9.33
N GLU A 366 17.03 -14.76 -9.21
CA GLU A 366 15.82 -14.74 -10.04
C GLU A 366 16.16 -14.69 -11.53
N ALA A 367 17.12 -13.83 -11.94
CA ALA A 367 17.54 -13.75 -13.33
C ALA A 367 18.08 -15.09 -13.87
N VAL A 368 19.00 -15.73 -13.12
CA VAL A 368 19.61 -17.01 -13.48
C VAL A 368 18.57 -18.13 -13.50
N LEU A 369 17.72 -18.22 -12.48
CA LEU A 369 16.61 -19.17 -12.43
C LEU A 369 15.62 -18.90 -13.57
N GLY A 370 15.41 -17.66 -13.97
CA GLY A 370 14.59 -17.30 -15.13
C GLY A 370 15.15 -17.84 -16.45
N ARG A 371 16.49 -17.86 -16.63
CA ARG A 371 17.14 -18.51 -17.79
C ARG A 371 16.88 -20.01 -17.79
N LEU A 372 17.02 -20.66 -16.63
CA LEU A 372 16.73 -22.09 -16.46
C LEU A 372 15.25 -22.40 -16.75
N ALA A 373 14.32 -21.67 -16.14
CA ALA A 373 12.88 -21.83 -16.33
C ALA A 373 12.49 -21.75 -17.82
N ARG A 374 13.10 -20.82 -18.56
CA ARG A 374 12.86 -20.66 -19.99
C ARG A 374 13.43 -21.82 -20.81
N THR A 375 14.59 -22.33 -20.43
CA THR A 375 15.28 -23.43 -21.13
C THR A 375 14.59 -24.77 -20.86
N GLU A 376 14.14 -24.99 -19.63
CA GLU A 376 13.42 -26.19 -19.21
C GLU A 376 11.92 -26.17 -19.60
N GLY A 377 11.40 -25.01 -19.99
CA GLY A 377 10.01 -24.82 -20.42
C GLY A 377 8.97 -24.85 -19.29
N ASN A 378 9.41 -24.79 -18.03
CA ASN A 378 8.55 -24.83 -16.85
C ASN A 378 8.97 -23.76 -15.84
N PRO A 379 8.03 -23.19 -15.04
CA PRO A 379 8.39 -22.27 -13.97
C PRO A 379 9.24 -22.97 -12.91
N ILE A 380 10.18 -22.22 -12.32
CA ILE A 380 10.96 -22.68 -11.17
C ILE A 380 10.26 -22.24 -9.89
N ILE A 381 10.11 -23.17 -8.94
CA ILE A 381 9.60 -22.88 -7.60
C ILE A 381 10.78 -22.71 -6.65
N ALA A 382 10.91 -21.53 -6.05
CA ALA A 382 11.93 -21.16 -5.06
C ALA A 382 11.22 -20.56 -3.83
N PRO A 383 10.72 -21.39 -2.91
CA PRO A 383 9.99 -20.92 -1.74
C PRO A 383 10.89 -20.13 -0.77
N PRO A 384 10.33 -19.20 0.02
CA PRO A 384 11.01 -18.54 1.13
C PRO A 384 11.85 -19.49 1.98
N PHE A 385 13.15 -19.19 2.15
CA PHE A 385 14.09 -19.98 2.97
C PHE A 385 14.40 -21.40 2.48
N HIS A 386 13.80 -21.82 1.37
CA HIS A 386 13.95 -23.15 0.77
C HIS A 386 14.34 -23.04 -0.71
N GLY A 387 15.06 -21.98 -1.08
CA GLY A 387 15.60 -21.81 -2.43
C GLY A 387 16.64 -22.89 -2.79
N PRO A 388 16.86 -23.12 -4.10
CA PRO A 388 17.87 -24.06 -4.57
C PRO A 388 19.28 -23.65 -4.12
N SER A 389 20.16 -24.63 -3.90
CA SER A 389 21.55 -24.33 -3.52
C SER A 389 22.37 -23.82 -4.72
N GLU A 390 23.47 -23.09 -4.46
CA GLU A 390 24.37 -22.64 -5.54
C GLU A 390 24.87 -23.82 -6.38
N GLN A 391 25.25 -24.93 -5.74
CA GLN A 391 25.74 -26.13 -6.42
C GLN A 391 24.67 -26.73 -7.34
N GLU A 392 23.42 -26.77 -6.89
CA GLU A 392 22.30 -27.25 -7.69
C GLU A 392 22.06 -26.36 -8.91
N ILE A 393 22.08 -25.03 -8.74
CA ILE A 393 21.93 -24.09 -9.87
C ILE A 393 23.04 -24.30 -10.89
N ARG A 394 24.30 -24.38 -10.46
CA ARG A 394 25.45 -24.59 -11.37
C ARG A 394 25.30 -25.89 -12.17
N GLN A 395 24.91 -26.99 -11.51
CA GLN A 395 24.67 -28.26 -12.18
C GLN A 395 23.55 -28.19 -13.20
N ARG A 396 22.45 -27.49 -12.87
CA ARG A 396 21.33 -27.29 -13.79
C ARG A 396 21.71 -26.40 -14.97
N LEU A 397 22.48 -25.35 -14.76
CA LEU A 397 23.01 -24.50 -15.83
C LEU A 397 23.87 -25.31 -16.80
N ALA A 398 24.82 -26.10 -16.28
CA ALA A 398 25.65 -26.98 -17.10
C ALA A 398 24.80 -27.99 -17.90
N ALA A 399 23.81 -28.62 -17.25
CA ALA A 399 22.90 -29.57 -17.90
C ALA A 399 22.03 -28.91 -18.99
N ALA A 400 21.68 -27.63 -18.82
CA ALA A 400 20.94 -26.81 -19.77
C ALA A 400 21.81 -26.21 -20.90
N GLY A 401 23.13 -26.45 -20.89
CA GLY A 401 24.07 -25.86 -21.85
C GLY A 401 24.31 -24.36 -21.65
N LEU A 402 24.01 -23.85 -20.46
CA LEU A 402 24.26 -22.47 -20.06
C LEU A 402 25.57 -22.36 -19.26
N PRO A 403 26.21 -21.17 -19.23
CA PRO A 403 27.41 -20.95 -18.40
C PRO A 403 27.14 -21.23 -16.92
N GLU A 404 28.02 -21.99 -16.27
CA GLU A 404 27.87 -22.36 -14.85
C GLU A 404 27.90 -21.17 -13.89
N ASP A 405 28.51 -20.05 -14.27
CA ASP A 405 28.52 -18.81 -13.49
C ASP A 405 27.28 -17.94 -13.73
N GLY A 406 26.39 -18.33 -14.65
CA GLY A 406 25.18 -17.58 -14.99
C GLY A 406 25.46 -16.25 -15.69
N MET A 407 26.68 -16.03 -16.19
CA MET A 407 27.06 -14.80 -16.88
C MET A 407 27.28 -15.05 -18.38
N GLU A 408 26.83 -14.10 -19.19
CA GLU A 408 26.95 -14.17 -20.65
C GLU A 408 27.56 -12.88 -21.20
N THR A 409 28.33 -12.98 -22.28
CA THR A 409 28.85 -11.82 -23.01
C THR A 409 27.80 -11.32 -23.98
N LEU A 410 27.26 -10.15 -23.72
CA LEU A 410 26.29 -9.50 -24.59
C LEU A 410 26.95 -8.87 -25.82
N VAL A 411 26.20 -8.81 -26.91
CA VAL A 411 26.58 -8.11 -28.14
C VAL A 411 25.69 -6.89 -28.32
N ARG A 412 26.28 -5.73 -28.60
CA ARG A 412 25.51 -4.51 -28.86
C ARG A 412 24.66 -4.66 -30.11
N GLY A 413 23.38 -4.28 -30.03
CA GLY A 413 22.47 -4.35 -31.18
C GLY A 413 22.77 -3.32 -32.28
N ASP A 414 23.34 -2.17 -31.92
CA ASP A 414 23.65 -1.08 -32.84
C ASP A 414 24.97 -1.29 -33.61
N THR A 415 26.04 -1.71 -32.93
CA THR A 415 27.37 -1.86 -33.53
C THR A 415 27.74 -3.31 -33.84
N GLY A 416 27.07 -4.29 -33.22
CA GLY A 416 27.47 -5.70 -33.30
C GLY A 416 28.73 -6.04 -32.50
N GLU A 417 29.26 -5.09 -31.72
CA GLU A 417 30.45 -5.30 -30.88
C GLU A 417 30.08 -5.99 -29.57
N SER A 418 30.93 -6.93 -29.13
CA SER A 418 30.80 -7.55 -27.81
C SER A 418 31.07 -6.54 -26.69
N LEU A 419 30.31 -6.62 -25.60
CA LEU A 419 30.62 -5.88 -24.38
C LEU A 419 31.92 -6.43 -23.75
N ALA A 420 32.65 -5.55 -23.07
CA ALA A 420 33.99 -5.84 -22.56
C ALA A 420 34.04 -6.94 -21.49
N GLY A 421 32.92 -7.24 -20.82
CA GLY A 421 32.82 -8.26 -19.78
C GLY A 421 31.52 -9.05 -19.88
N ALA A 422 31.56 -10.29 -19.40
CA ALA A 422 30.36 -11.07 -19.16
C ALA A 422 29.55 -10.44 -18.03
N SER A 423 28.23 -10.60 -18.06
CA SER A 423 27.34 -10.05 -17.04
C SER A 423 26.15 -10.96 -16.84
N THR A 424 25.52 -10.88 -15.67
CA THR A 424 24.27 -11.60 -15.42
C THR A 424 23.17 -11.02 -16.30
N VAL A 425 22.52 -11.90 -17.05
CA VAL A 425 21.38 -11.56 -17.91
C VAL A 425 20.34 -12.65 -17.75
N GLY A 426 19.10 -12.26 -17.47
CA GLY A 426 18.05 -13.23 -17.22
C GLY A 426 16.69 -12.61 -16.99
N TRP A 427 15.66 -13.44 -16.98
CA TRP A 427 14.28 -12.96 -16.79
C TRP A 427 14.02 -12.66 -15.31
N VAL A 428 13.67 -11.41 -15.05
CA VAL A 428 13.31 -10.91 -13.71
C VAL A 428 11.88 -10.39 -13.78
N TYR A 429 11.11 -10.58 -12.71
CA TYR A 429 9.72 -10.14 -12.66
C TYR A 429 9.62 -8.67 -12.22
N TRP A 430 9.26 -7.80 -13.17
CA TRP A 430 9.15 -6.36 -12.96
C TRP A 430 7.70 -5.89 -13.06
N GLY A 431 7.33 -4.91 -12.23
CA GLY A 431 6.03 -4.25 -12.29
C GLY A 431 6.15 -2.74 -12.42
N ARG A 432 5.22 -2.14 -13.18
CA ARG A 432 5.03 -0.69 -13.25
C ARG A 432 4.19 -0.23 -12.07
N THR A 433 4.69 0.73 -11.32
CA THR A 433 3.98 1.27 -10.15
C THR A 433 2.91 2.29 -10.58
N ALA A 434 1.92 2.52 -9.73
CA ALA A 434 0.93 3.60 -9.88
C ALA A 434 1.52 5.02 -9.79
N HIS A 435 2.84 5.15 -9.65
CA HIS A 435 3.54 6.43 -9.64
C HIS A 435 3.96 6.84 -11.05
N LEU A 436 2.97 7.29 -11.83
CA LEU A 436 3.17 7.74 -13.21
C LEU A 436 3.86 9.11 -13.27
N ALA A 437 4.68 9.32 -14.30
CA ALA A 437 5.38 10.59 -14.52
C ALA A 437 4.38 11.74 -14.70
N ARG A 438 3.40 11.55 -15.58
CA ARG A 438 2.35 12.52 -15.89
C ARG A 438 1.60 13.07 -14.68
N ASP A 439 1.34 12.24 -13.66
CA ASP A 439 0.55 12.63 -12.49
C ASP A 439 1.33 13.56 -11.54
N LYS A 440 2.66 13.52 -11.66
CA LYS A 440 3.61 14.31 -10.88
C LYS A 440 4.02 15.61 -11.57
N MET A 441 3.86 15.71 -12.88
CA MET A 441 4.16 16.92 -13.62
C MET A 441 3.04 17.95 -13.43
N ARG A 442 3.30 18.97 -12.62
CA ARG A 442 2.38 20.08 -12.38
C ARG A 442 3.10 21.41 -12.53
N ALA A 443 2.57 22.25 -13.42
CA ALA A 443 3.02 23.62 -13.60
C ALA A 443 1.82 24.56 -13.46
N ALA A 444 2.00 25.65 -12.73
CA ALA A 444 0.99 26.68 -12.53
C ALA A 444 1.60 28.06 -12.83
N VAL A 445 0.86 28.87 -13.59
CA VAL A 445 1.21 30.26 -13.91
C VAL A 445 0.22 31.27 -13.34
N ASP A 446 -0.96 30.80 -12.90
CA ASP A 446 -2.03 31.61 -12.32
C ASP A 446 -1.98 31.58 -10.79
N GLU A 447 -2.26 32.71 -10.15
CA GLU A 447 -2.31 32.90 -8.70
C GLU A 447 -3.46 32.13 -8.02
N ALA A 448 -4.48 31.73 -8.78
CA ALA A 448 -5.61 30.93 -8.29
C ALA A 448 -5.34 29.41 -8.25
N ALA A 449 -4.28 28.95 -8.91
CA ALA A 449 -3.93 27.53 -8.95
C ALA A 449 -3.06 27.14 -7.74
N PRO A 450 -3.19 25.91 -7.22
CA PRO A 450 -2.29 25.41 -6.18
C PRO A 450 -0.84 25.37 -6.73
N VAL A 451 0.03 26.20 -6.15
CA VAL A 451 1.46 26.30 -6.49
C VAL A 451 2.34 25.49 -5.55
N GLN A 452 3.61 25.30 -5.94
CA GLN A 452 4.61 24.67 -5.08
C GLN A 452 4.86 25.51 -3.82
N ARG A 453 4.92 24.85 -2.67
CA ARG A 453 5.25 25.51 -1.40
C ARG A 453 6.76 25.69 -1.31
N GLN A 454 7.22 26.94 -1.31
CA GLN A 454 8.58 27.27 -0.87
C GLN A 454 8.59 27.42 0.65
N GLY A 455 9.33 26.53 1.31
CA GLY A 455 9.42 26.46 2.76
C GLY A 455 10.55 27.32 3.33
N GLU A 456 10.77 27.13 4.62
CA GLU A 456 11.81 27.84 5.36
C GLU A 456 13.21 27.47 4.87
N MET A 457 13.44 26.19 4.56
CA MET A 457 14.75 25.70 4.10
C MET A 457 15.15 26.32 2.75
N GLU A 458 14.23 26.40 1.79
CA GLU A 458 14.50 27.03 0.50
C GLU A 458 14.82 28.53 0.66
N ALA A 459 14.11 29.21 1.56
CA ALA A 459 14.40 30.62 1.88
C ALA A 459 15.78 30.80 2.54
N GLN A 460 16.18 29.89 3.42
CA GLN A 460 17.51 29.91 4.04
C GLN A 460 18.62 29.70 3.01
N VAL A 461 18.45 28.78 2.06
CA VAL A 461 19.42 28.57 0.96
C VAL A 461 19.56 29.84 0.12
N LEU A 462 18.43 30.45 -0.29
CA LEU A 462 18.46 31.71 -1.05
C LEU A 462 19.18 32.83 -0.27
N ARG A 463 19.01 32.86 1.06
CA ARG A 463 19.67 33.85 1.92
C ARG A 463 21.17 33.62 2.00
N GLN A 464 21.61 32.37 2.11
CA GLN A 464 23.04 32.02 2.17
C GLN A 464 23.79 32.42 0.90
N ILE A 465 23.16 32.28 -0.28
CA ILE A 465 23.74 32.70 -1.55
C ILE A 465 23.56 34.21 -1.84
N GLY A 466 22.97 34.97 -0.91
CA GLY A 466 22.73 36.41 -1.07
C GLY A 466 21.67 36.78 -2.11
N ALA A 467 20.78 35.86 -2.48
CA ALA A 467 19.72 36.07 -3.48
C ALA A 467 18.49 36.82 -2.91
N PHE A 468 18.73 37.98 -2.28
CA PHE A 468 17.68 38.75 -1.59
C PHE A 468 16.58 39.25 -2.53
N GLU A 469 16.91 39.60 -3.77
CA GLU A 469 15.92 40.01 -4.76
C GLU A 469 15.00 38.86 -5.17
N THR A 470 15.55 37.66 -5.32
CA THR A 470 14.78 36.43 -5.58
C THR A 470 13.83 36.11 -4.42
N ILE A 471 14.30 36.23 -3.18
CA ILE A 471 13.45 36.07 -1.98
C ILE A 471 12.32 37.10 -2.01
N ARG A 472 12.67 38.37 -2.25
CA ARG A 472 11.70 39.46 -2.31
C ARG A 472 10.64 39.17 -3.38
N GLU A 473 11.04 38.70 -4.55
CA GLU A 473 10.14 38.36 -5.64
C GLU A 473 9.24 37.16 -5.31
N HIS A 474 9.79 36.06 -4.80
CA HIS A 474 9.03 34.86 -4.48
C HIS A 474 7.97 35.10 -3.41
N PHE A 475 8.35 35.70 -2.28
CA PHE A 475 7.46 35.86 -1.13
C PHE A 475 6.54 37.07 -1.25
N ASN A 476 6.97 38.14 -1.92
CA ASN A 476 6.11 39.30 -2.11
C ASN A 476 5.34 39.20 -3.41
N THR A 477 6.00 38.99 -4.55
CA THR A 477 5.36 39.23 -5.86
C THR A 477 4.66 38.01 -6.44
N ARG A 478 5.10 36.79 -6.13
CA ARG A 478 4.64 35.54 -6.78
C ARG A 478 3.86 34.59 -5.86
N ALA A 479 3.57 34.98 -4.62
CA ALA A 479 2.83 34.15 -3.66
C ALA A 479 1.32 34.12 -3.98
N ALA A 480 0.72 32.93 -3.93
CA ALA A 480 -0.72 32.74 -4.10
C ALA A 480 -1.53 33.46 -3.00
N GLY A 481 -2.67 34.05 -3.36
CA GLY A 481 -3.55 34.78 -2.41
C GLY A 481 -3.56 36.31 -2.54
N ARG A 482 -2.98 36.88 -3.60
CA ARG A 482 -3.02 38.33 -3.90
C ARG A 482 -4.31 38.82 -4.58
N SER A 483 -5.42 38.08 -4.46
CA SER A 483 -6.70 38.35 -5.13
C SER A 483 -7.47 39.61 -4.65
N LYS A 484 -6.79 40.65 -4.15
CA LYS A 484 -7.41 41.94 -3.79
C LYS A 484 -6.67 43.19 -4.26
N VAL A 485 -5.66 43.09 -5.12
CA VAL A 485 -5.06 44.29 -5.75
C VAL A 485 -5.06 44.15 -7.28
N GLY A 486 -6.19 44.53 -7.89
CA GLY A 486 -6.29 44.96 -9.29
C GLY A 486 -5.98 43.92 -10.36
N ALA A 487 -7.03 43.41 -11.01
CA ALA A 487 -6.98 42.54 -12.19
C ALA A 487 -6.52 43.28 -13.47
N GLU A 488 -5.41 44.01 -13.40
CA GLU A 488 -4.72 44.52 -14.58
C GLU A 488 -3.29 44.04 -14.53
N THR A 489 -2.81 43.51 -15.64
CA THR A 489 -1.51 42.87 -15.84
C THR A 489 -0.37 43.85 -15.56
N ARG A 490 -0.09 44.13 -14.29
CA ARG A 490 1.06 44.93 -13.87
C ARG A 490 2.30 44.08 -14.06
N SER A 491 3.20 44.55 -14.90
CA SER A 491 4.51 43.95 -15.15
C SER A 491 5.23 43.66 -13.83
N LEU A 492 6.14 42.68 -13.82
CA LEU A 492 6.97 42.39 -12.65
C LEU A 492 7.65 43.66 -12.11
N ALA A 493 8.09 44.54 -13.01
CA ALA A 493 8.70 45.82 -12.68
C ALA A 493 7.78 46.74 -11.88
N GLU A 494 6.50 46.85 -12.26
CA GLU A 494 5.51 47.66 -11.54
C GLU A 494 5.13 47.07 -10.19
N ARG A 495 5.08 45.73 -10.07
CA ARG A 495 4.81 45.05 -8.79
C ARG A 495 5.96 45.21 -7.79
N VAL A 496 7.19 45.20 -8.29
CA VAL A 496 8.40 45.49 -7.50
C VAL A 496 8.45 46.96 -7.08
N ALA A 497 8.09 47.89 -7.99
CA ALA A 497 8.05 49.32 -7.71
C ALA A 497 6.93 49.72 -6.71
N ALA A 498 5.81 48.99 -6.70
CA ALA A 498 4.68 49.25 -5.80
C ALA A 498 4.97 48.92 -4.32
N GLY A 499 6.11 48.29 -4.01
CA GLY A 499 6.77 48.35 -2.70
C GLY A 499 5.98 47.91 -1.47
N THR A 500 4.81 47.28 -1.62
CA THR A 500 3.96 46.94 -0.47
C THR A 500 4.14 45.47 -0.10
N PRO A 501 4.91 45.13 0.96
CA PRO A 501 4.94 43.78 1.51
C PRO A 501 3.57 43.44 2.10
N VAL A 502 3.00 42.29 1.72
CA VAL A 502 1.71 41.85 2.25
C VAL A 502 1.93 41.06 3.53
N SER A 503 1.45 41.65 4.62
CA SER A 503 1.14 41.08 5.94
C SER A 503 2.28 40.55 6.81
N THR A 504 2.27 40.99 8.06
CA THR A 504 2.92 40.35 9.21
C THR A 504 2.60 38.86 9.22
N TRP A 505 3.63 38.04 9.01
CA TRP A 505 3.56 36.61 9.30
C TRP A 505 3.46 36.44 10.81
N SER A 506 2.34 35.89 11.30
CA SER A 506 2.25 35.40 12.67
C SER A 506 2.45 33.89 12.65
N TRP A 507 3.51 33.44 13.30
CA TRP A 507 3.79 32.03 13.51
C TRP A 507 3.35 31.66 14.93
N LYS A 508 2.57 30.59 15.07
CA LYS A 508 2.33 29.93 16.36
C LYS A 508 3.05 28.60 16.33
N ALA A 509 4.12 28.46 17.11
CA ALA A 509 4.47 27.17 17.66
C ALA A 509 4.57 27.27 19.17
N GLY A 510 4.19 26.19 19.86
CA GLY A 510 4.44 26.02 21.28
C GLY A 510 3.99 27.20 22.16
N GLY A 511 2.81 27.77 21.90
CA GLY A 511 2.23 28.81 22.78
C GLY A 511 2.90 30.19 22.75
N SER A 512 3.88 30.43 21.87
CA SER A 512 4.50 31.75 21.70
C SER A 512 4.38 32.26 20.26
N THR A 513 3.98 33.53 20.13
CA THR A 513 3.75 34.19 18.84
C THR A 513 5.00 35.00 18.50
N PHE A 514 5.75 34.60 17.46
CA PHE A 514 6.83 35.42 16.93
C PHE A 514 6.32 36.23 15.74
N ALA A 515 6.44 37.54 15.84
CA ALA A 515 6.17 38.48 14.74
C ALA A 515 7.51 38.86 14.10
N TRP A 516 7.70 38.51 12.83
CA TRP A 516 8.79 39.07 12.03
C TRP A 516 8.48 40.53 11.73
N ARG A 517 9.12 41.46 12.46
CA ARG A 517 9.10 42.88 12.10
C ARG A 517 10.10 43.13 10.96
N ASN A 518 9.65 43.92 10.00
CA ASN A 518 10.42 44.49 8.89
C ASN A 518 11.92 44.60 9.19
N LEU A 519 12.74 43.85 8.45
CA LEU A 519 14.11 44.30 8.18
C LEU A 519 13.97 45.46 7.19
N GLY A 520 13.81 46.66 7.75
CA GLY A 520 13.76 47.89 7.00
C GLY A 520 14.99 48.02 6.13
N THR A 521 14.76 48.47 4.90
CA THR A 521 15.77 48.98 3.99
C THR A 521 16.51 50.14 4.66
N THR A 522 17.71 49.89 5.14
CA THR A 522 18.77 50.89 5.30
C THR A 522 20.10 50.18 5.06
N PRO A 523 21.08 50.83 4.40
CA PRO A 523 22.26 50.17 3.84
C PRO A 523 23.14 49.45 4.86
#